data_AF-A0A497M6E6-F1
#
_entry.id   AF-A0A497M6E6-F1
#
_cell.length_a   1.000
_cell.length_b   1.000
_cell.length_c   1.000
_cell.angle_alpha   90.00
_cell.angle_beta   90.00
_cell.angle_gamma   90.00
#
_symmetry.space_group_name_H-M   'P 1'
#
loop_
_entity.id
_entity.type
_entity.pdbx_description
1 polymer ?
#
loop_
_entity_poly.entity_id
_entity_poly.type
_entity_poly.pdbx_seq_one_letter_code
_entity_poly.pdbx_strand_id
1 'polypeptide(L)'
;MITPKERVLAANRHEEPDRVPITAGLDIRFQEMLTGRKHMPVKSYVGGGIAVTKQTKKSDYEALLYNQKLKNDATRKLGTDEFRVSDYWLWPKDYEPRYLDKYTFVDWWGKVYRLEPKVNTNYWIDGIIKTEEDLDKFMPPDPEEINYDLVDFAVKDAGEEYPVFGCIHLAGMFPYLMMGGIDKFSIALYLNPRFAEKVIKMIADVQMKIAKNIIDGGVDVIYESDDIAGKDGPFFPLRISKKYIWPPIKKVVDMC
;
A
#
# COMPACT_ATOMS: atom_id res chain seq x y z
N MET A 1 -12.45 18.67 23.89
CA MET A 1 -11.41 17.83 23.26
C MET A 1 -11.43 18.15 21.79
N ILE A 2 -10.25 18.32 21.19
CA ILE A 2 -10.10 18.54 19.75
C ILE A 2 -10.37 17.23 19.00
N THR A 3 -10.65 17.31 17.70
CA THR A 3 -10.89 16.12 16.87
C THR A 3 -9.60 15.30 16.69
N PRO A 4 -9.70 13.99 16.38
CA PRO A 4 -8.54 13.22 15.90
C PRO A 4 -7.74 13.92 14.81
N LYS A 5 -8.42 14.56 13.84
CA LYS A 5 -7.79 15.31 12.76
C LYS A 5 -6.93 16.46 13.29
N GLU A 6 -7.51 17.33 14.12
CA GLU A 6 -6.80 18.44 14.74
C GLU A 6 -5.59 17.94 15.56
N ARG A 7 -5.78 16.87 16.35
CA ARG A 7 -4.73 16.26 17.18
C ARG A 7 -3.54 15.76 16.36
N VAL A 8 -3.81 14.97 15.32
CA VAL A 8 -2.76 14.39 14.47
C VAL A 8 -2.04 15.47 13.68
N LEU A 9 -2.78 16.43 13.12
CA LEU A 9 -2.17 17.50 12.33
C LEU A 9 -1.35 18.47 13.18
N ALA A 10 -1.76 18.75 14.42
CA ALA A 10 -0.95 19.53 15.37
C ALA A 10 0.40 18.81 15.63
N ALA A 11 0.35 17.52 15.92
CA ALA A 11 1.56 16.71 16.15
C ALA A 11 2.49 16.68 14.92
N ASN A 12 1.94 16.50 13.71
CA ASN A 12 2.72 16.50 12.46
C ASN A 12 3.37 17.86 12.16
N ARG A 13 2.78 18.97 12.61
CA ARG A 13 3.34 20.33 12.49
C ARG A 13 4.29 20.69 13.63
N HIS A 14 4.58 19.73 14.52
CA HIS A 14 5.37 19.94 15.74
C HIS A 14 4.76 20.96 16.72
N GLU A 15 3.44 21.05 16.75
CA GLU A 15 2.65 21.82 17.73
C GLU A 15 2.21 20.89 18.88
N GLU A 16 1.78 21.46 20.01
CA GLU A 16 1.32 20.69 21.18
C GLU A 16 -0.15 20.24 21.01
N PRO A 17 -0.44 18.93 20.88
CA PRO A 17 -1.82 18.42 20.83
C PRO A 17 -2.42 18.25 22.23
N ASP A 18 -3.72 18.00 22.32
CA ASP A 18 -4.40 17.71 23.60
C ASP A 18 -3.96 16.38 24.26
N ARG A 19 -3.46 15.43 23.46
CA ARG A 19 -2.74 14.22 23.89
C ARG A 19 -1.91 13.68 22.72
N VAL A 20 -1.02 12.73 23.02
CA VAL A 20 -0.30 11.96 21.98
C VAL A 20 -1.32 11.29 21.04
N PRO A 21 -1.25 11.51 19.72
CA PRO A 21 -2.07 10.78 18.77
C PRO A 21 -1.72 9.29 18.76
N ILE A 22 -2.72 8.43 18.67
CA ILE A 22 -2.58 6.97 18.71
C ILE A 22 -3.08 6.41 17.38
N THR A 23 -2.21 5.71 16.68
CA THR A 23 -2.51 5.07 15.41
C THR A 23 -2.41 3.55 15.58
N ALA A 24 -3.20 2.79 14.82
CA ALA A 24 -3.17 1.32 14.89
C ALA A 24 -3.50 0.67 13.55
N GLY A 25 -2.57 -0.13 13.03
CA GLY A 25 -2.86 -1.12 12.01
C GLY A 25 -3.57 -2.32 12.64
N LEU A 26 -4.87 -2.48 12.40
CA LEU A 26 -5.64 -3.60 12.92
C LEU A 26 -5.71 -4.75 11.91
N ASP A 27 -5.39 -5.96 12.34
CA ASP A 27 -5.72 -7.18 11.59
C ASP A 27 -7.25 -7.30 11.43
N ILE A 28 -7.69 -7.92 10.34
CA ILE A 28 -9.11 -8.04 9.99
C ILE A 28 -9.91 -8.62 11.14
N ARG A 29 -9.37 -9.62 11.88
CA ARG A 29 -10.13 -10.29 12.93
C ARG A 29 -10.50 -9.34 14.04
N PHE A 30 -9.60 -8.42 14.41
CA PHE A 30 -9.90 -7.40 15.42
C PHE A 30 -10.92 -6.40 14.91
N GLN A 31 -10.84 -6.00 13.64
CA GLN A 31 -11.86 -5.13 13.04
C GLN A 31 -13.25 -5.80 13.02
N GLU A 32 -13.32 -7.10 12.73
CA GLU A 32 -14.56 -7.87 12.79
C GLU A 32 -15.10 -8.02 14.21
N MET A 33 -14.22 -8.28 15.19
CA MET A 33 -14.58 -8.37 16.60
C MET A 33 -15.15 -7.04 17.13
N LEU A 34 -14.47 -5.93 16.84
CA LEU A 34 -14.91 -4.60 17.25
C LEU A 34 -16.24 -4.23 16.59
N THR A 35 -16.41 -4.52 15.30
CA THR A 35 -17.59 -4.08 14.56
C THR A 35 -18.78 -5.03 14.66
N GLY A 36 -18.55 -6.32 14.94
CA GLY A 36 -19.56 -7.38 14.84
C GLY A 36 -19.93 -7.75 13.40
N ARG A 37 -19.18 -7.26 12.40
CA ARG A 37 -19.42 -7.48 10.96
C ARG A 37 -18.27 -8.28 10.36
N LYS A 38 -18.55 -9.06 9.33
CA LYS A 38 -17.53 -9.78 8.54
C LYS A 38 -17.08 -8.96 7.35
N HIS A 39 -15.80 -9.08 6.99
CA HIS A 39 -15.29 -8.55 5.73
C HIS A 39 -15.92 -9.30 4.55
N MET A 40 -16.10 -8.59 3.44
CA MET A 40 -16.43 -9.21 2.17
C MET A 40 -15.15 -9.70 1.49
N PRO A 41 -15.15 -10.90 0.90
CA PRO A 41 -14.03 -11.34 0.08
C PRO A 41 -13.95 -10.51 -1.20
N VAL A 42 -12.75 -10.45 -1.76
CA VAL A 42 -12.35 -9.63 -2.92
C VAL A 42 -11.42 -10.47 -3.78
N LYS A 43 -11.44 -10.36 -5.10
CA LYS A 43 -10.55 -11.11 -5.99
C LYS A 43 -9.12 -10.54 -6.03
N SER A 44 -8.97 -9.24 -5.76
CA SER A 44 -7.74 -8.51 -6.11
C SER A 44 -6.97 -7.90 -4.92
N TYR A 45 -7.24 -8.31 -3.67
CA TYR A 45 -6.70 -7.64 -2.48
C TYR A 45 -5.33 -8.16 -2.04
N VAL A 46 -4.40 -7.23 -1.89
CA VAL A 46 -3.03 -7.46 -1.44
C VAL A 46 -2.79 -6.69 -0.13
N GLY A 47 -2.13 -7.35 0.83
CA GLY A 47 -1.92 -6.82 2.18
C GLY A 47 -3.11 -7.04 3.12
N GLY A 48 -2.97 -6.72 4.41
CA GLY A 48 -4.08 -6.61 5.36
C GLY A 48 -4.88 -7.87 5.72
N GLY A 49 -4.54 -9.07 5.23
CA GLY A 49 -5.14 -10.34 5.69
C GLY A 49 -6.53 -10.68 5.15
N ILE A 50 -7.04 -9.96 4.14
CA ILE A 50 -8.33 -10.30 3.52
C ILE A 50 -8.15 -11.45 2.54
N ALA A 51 -9.01 -12.45 2.69
CA ALA A 51 -9.06 -13.61 1.83
C ALA A 51 -9.42 -13.24 0.40
N VAL A 52 -8.58 -13.70 -0.54
CA VAL A 52 -8.88 -13.59 -1.96
C VAL A 52 -9.71 -14.79 -2.43
N THR A 53 -10.88 -14.54 -3.03
CA THR A 53 -11.74 -15.60 -3.57
C THR A 53 -12.04 -15.38 -5.04
N LYS A 54 -12.10 -16.47 -5.83
CA LYS A 54 -12.43 -16.40 -7.27
C LYS A 54 -13.90 -16.05 -7.55
N GLN A 55 -14.77 -16.16 -6.55
CA GLN A 55 -16.20 -15.87 -6.66
C GLN A 55 -16.60 -14.88 -5.57
N THR A 56 -17.19 -13.78 -5.99
CA THR A 56 -17.75 -12.72 -5.14
C THR A 56 -19.20 -12.47 -5.57
N LYS A 57 -20.11 -12.21 -4.61
CA LYS A 57 -21.52 -11.91 -4.90
C LYS A 57 -21.76 -10.46 -5.35
N LYS A 58 -20.75 -9.62 -5.16
CA LYS A 58 -20.71 -8.19 -5.50
C LYS A 58 -19.50 -7.94 -6.38
N SER A 59 -19.47 -6.79 -7.06
CA SER A 59 -18.22 -6.35 -7.66
C SER A 59 -17.12 -6.23 -6.60
N ASP A 60 -15.88 -6.45 -7.00
CA ASP A 60 -14.72 -6.28 -6.11
C ASP A 60 -14.68 -4.89 -5.48
N TYR A 61 -15.11 -3.89 -6.25
CA TYR A 61 -15.13 -2.51 -5.81
C TYR A 61 -16.17 -2.24 -4.72
N GLU A 62 -17.37 -2.80 -4.82
CA GLU A 62 -18.37 -2.71 -3.75
C GLU A 62 -17.91 -3.41 -2.46
N ALA A 63 -17.23 -4.55 -2.59
CA ALA A 63 -16.66 -5.27 -1.46
C ALA A 63 -15.54 -4.45 -0.79
N LEU A 64 -14.71 -3.77 -1.60
CA LEU A 64 -13.64 -2.91 -1.13
C LEU A 64 -14.17 -1.70 -0.34
N LEU A 65 -15.15 -0.98 -0.87
CA LEU A 65 -15.80 0.13 -0.17
C LEU A 65 -16.43 -0.31 1.14
N TYR A 66 -17.11 -1.46 1.14
CA TYR A 66 -17.68 -2.02 2.36
C TYR A 66 -16.60 -2.35 3.40
N ASN A 67 -15.48 -2.95 2.98
CA ASN A 67 -14.36 -3.29 3.85
C ASN A 67 -13.68 -2.03 4.42
N GLN A 68 -13.50 -0.99 3.60
CA GLN A 68 -12.97 0.30 4.05
C GLN A 68 -13.88 0.95 5.09
N LYS A 69 -15.20 0.93 4.89
CA LYS A 69 -16.17 1.40 5.90
C LYS A 69 -16.06 0.60 7.21
N LEU A 70 -15.95 -0.72 7.11
CA LEU A 70 -15.82 -1.59 8.27
C LEU A 70 -14.57 -1.22 9.08
N LYS A 71 -13.44 -1.03 8.40
CA LYS A 71 -12.18 -0.60 8.99
C LYS A 71 -12.29 0.78 9.67
N ASN A 72 -12.87 1.78 9.00
CA ASN A 72 -13.08 3.10 9.60
C ASN A 72 -13.94 3.03 10.87
N ASP A 73 -15.02 2.23 10.84
CA ASP A 73 -15.86 1.99 12.01
C ASP A 73 -15.12 1.25 13.13
N ALA A 74 -14.19 0.34 12.80
CA ALA A 74 -13.33 -0.32 13.79
C ALA A 74 -12.38 0.70 14.45
N THR A 75 -11.78 1.60 13.67
CA THR A 75 -10.98 2.73 14.20
C THR A 75 -11.81 3.57 15.16
N ARG A 76 -13.03 3.97 14.77
CA ARG A 76 -13.93 4.75 15.63
C ARG A 76 -14.23 4.04 16.95
N LYS A 77 -14.50 2.72 16.90
CA LYS A 77 -14.79 1.91 18.10
C LYS A 77 -13.57 1.70 18.99
N LEU A 78 -12.38 1.56 18.41
CA LEU A 78 -11.14 1.43 19.17
C LEU A 78 -10.72 2.76 19.81
N GLY A 79 -11.09 3.88 19.19
CA GLY A 79 -10.73 5.23 19.65
C GLY A 79 -9.34 5.68 19.22
N THR A 80 -8.81 5.12 18.13
CA THR A 80 -7.55 5.55 17.50
C THR A 80 -7.78 6.67 16.50
N ASP A 81 -6.74 7.39 16.11
CA ASP A 81 -6.86 8.75 15.60
C ASP A 81 -6.77 8.90 14.07
N GLU A 82 -6.70 7.83 13.28
CA GLU A 82 -6.50 7.92 11.82
C GLU A 82 -7.37 6.99 10.99
N PHE A 83 -7.81 7.48 9.82
CA PHE A 83 -8.21 6.61 8.71
C PHE A 83 -7.07 6.48 7.72
N ARG A 84 -7.08 5.39 6.96
CA ARG A 84 -6.05 5.15 5.94
C ARG A 84 -6.59 4.42 4.71
N VAL A 85 -6.08 4.85 3.57
CA VAL A 85 -6.25 4.25 2.24
C VAL A 85 -4.86 3.91 1.69
N SER A 86 -4.71 2.81 0.95
CA SER A 86 -3.40 2.38 0.43
C SER A 86 -3.46 2.20 -1.07
N ASP A 87 -2.37 2.55 -1.76
CA ASP A 87 -2.08 2.21 -3.15
C ASP A 87 -2.28 0.71 -3.48
N TYR A 88 -2.04 -0.18 -2.53
CA TYR A 88 -2.35 -1.61 -2.64
C TYR A 88 -3.82 -1.90 -2.90
N TRP A 89 -4.73 -0.95 -2.71
CA TRP A 89 -6.18 -1.11 -2.91
C TRP A 89 -6.74 -0.22 -4.03
N LEU A 90 -5.86 0.42 -4.79
CA LEU A 90 -6.24 1.30 -5.88
C LEU A 90 -5.89 0.63 -7.20
N TRP A 91 -6.92 0.29 -7.98
CA TRP A 91 -6.79 -0.37 -9.28
C TRP A 91 -7.98 -0.01 -10.19
N PRO A 92 -7.88 -0.25 -11.51
CA PRO A 92 -9.01 -0.06 -12.43
C PRO A 92 -10.24 -0.87 -12.01
N LYS A 93 -11.45 -0.39 -12.35
CA LYS A 93 -12.73 -1.03 -11.95
C LYS A 93 -12.84 -2.50 -12.39
N ASP A 94 -12.26 -2.83 -13.53
CA ASP A 94 -12.31 -4.16 -14.14
C ASP A 94 -11.00 -4.96 -13.94
N TYR A 95 -10.14 -4.54 -13.01
CA TYR A 95 -8.88 -5.23 -12.74
C TYR A 95 -9.11 -6.61 -12.10
N GLU A 96 -8.56 -7.64 -12.74
CA GLU A 96 -8.41 -8.99 -12.19
C GLU A 96 -6.94 -9.43 -12.23
N PRO A 97 -6.39 -10.01 -11.14
CA PRO A 97 -5.03 -10.52 -11.15
C PRO A 97 -4.91 -11.74 -12.05
N ARG A 98 -3.69 -11.98 -12.55
CA ARG A 98 -3.41 -13.14 -13.40
C ARG A 98 -3.20 -14.38 -12.53
N TYR A 99 -4.22 -15.22 -12.41
CA TYR A 99 -4.11 -16.50 -11.71
C TYR A 99 -3.21 -17.48 -12.48
N LEU A 100 -2.20 -18.01 -11.80
CA LEU A 100 -1.35 -19.09 -12.31
C LEU A 100 -1.96 -20.46 -12.00
N ASP A 101 -2.68 -20.57 -10.88
CA ASP A 101 -3.41 -21.78 -10.49
C ASP A 101 -4.61 -21.43 -9.59
N LYS A 102 -5.08 -22.38 -8.77
CA LYS A 102 -6.21 -22.17 -7.84
C LYS A 102 -5.88 -21.18 -6.71
N TYR A 103 -4.64 -21.17 -6.23
CA TYR A 103 -4.19 -20.43 -5.04
C TYR A 103 -3.08 -19.43 -5.34
N THR A 104 -2.43 -19.51 -6.51
CA THR A 104 -1.34 -18.62 -6.90
C THR A 104 -1.80 -17.62 -7.95
N PHE A 105 -1.46 -16.34 -7.76
CA PHE A 105 -1.72 -15.28 -8.73
C PHE A 105 -0.56 -14.28 -8.79
N VAL A 106 -0.50 -13.55 -9.90
CA VAL A 106 0.40 -12.42 -10.11
C VAL A 106 -0.43 -11.14 -10.11
N ASP A 107 -0.08 -10.19 -9.26
CA ASP A 107 -0.71 -8.87 -9.30
C ASP A 107 -0.19 -8.03 -10.48
N TRP A 108 -0.84 -6.90 -10.75
CA TRP A 108 -0.45 -5.96 -11.80
C TRP A 108 0.92 -5.29 -11.60
N TRP A 109 1.53 -5.40 -10.42
CA TRP A 109 2.92 -5.01 -10.19
C TRP A 109 3.89 -6.15 -10.51
N GLY A 110 3.40 -7.33 -10.88
CA GLY A 110 4.25 -8.49 -11.13
C GLY A 110 4.70 -9.22 -9.86
N LYS A 111 4.05 -8.97 -8.72
CA LYS A 111 4.31 -9.65 -7.45
C LYS A 111 3.49 -10.94 -7.40
N VAL A 112 4.11 -12.05 -7.01
CA VAL A 112 3.48 -13.37 -6.99
C VAL A 112 3.04 -13.70 -5.57
N TYR A 113 1.75 -13.96 -5.42
CA TYR A 113 1.13 -14.32 -4.15
C TYR A 113 0.55 -15.73 -4.20
N ARG A 114 0.56 -16.41 -3.06
CA ARG A 114 -0.12 -17.69 -2.84
C ARG A 114 -1.01 -17.64 -1.61
N LEU A 115 -2.28 -17.99 -1.78
CA LEU A 115 -3.23 -18.20 -0.69
C LEU A 115 -2.89 -19.49 0.07
N GLU A 116 -2.69 -19.39 1.39
CA GLU A 116 -2.71 -20.54 2.29
C GLU A 116 -4.14 -20.74 2.83
N PRO A 117 -4.91 -21.72 2.33
CA PRO A 117 -6.31 -21.88 2.68
C PRO A 117 -6.54 -22.23 4.16
N LYS A 118 -5.55 -22.79 4.87
CA LYS A 118 -5.70 -23.10 6.30
C LYS A 118 -5.80 -21.87 7.19
N VAL A 119 -5.12 -20.78 6.82
CA VAL A 119 -5.13 -19.52 7.57
C VAL A 119 -5.81 -18.38 6.83
N ASN A 120 -6.19 -18.63 5.56
CA ASN A 120 -6.90 -17.71 4.69
C ASN A 120 -6.13 -16.42 4.39
N THR A 121 -4.82 -16.55 4.19
CA THR A 121 -3.88 -15.43 4.01
C THR A 121 -3.10 -15.59 2.72
N ASN A 122 -2.96 -14.49 1.97
CA ASN A 122 -2.05 -14.42 0.82
C ASN A 122 -0.62 -14.15 1.29
N TYR A 123 0.29 -15.05 0.99
CA TYR A 123 1.72 -14.87 1.19
C TYR A 123 2.38 -14.44 -0.10
N TRP A 124 3.19 -13.39 -0.05
CA TRP A 124 4.13 -13.11 -1.13
C TRP A 124 5.14 -14.26 -1.21
N ILE A 125 5.36 -14.81 -2.40
CA ILE A 125 6.26 -15.95 -2.61
C ILE A 125 7.32 -15.73 -3.68
N ASP A 126 7.10 -14.78 -4.60
CA ASP A 126 8.03 -14.51 -5.70
C ASP A 126 7.67 -13.18 -6.42
N GLY A 127 8.41 -12.84 -7.47
CA GLY A 127 8.13 -11.73 -8.39
C GLY A 127 8.59 -12.05 -9.81
N ILE A 128 7.96 -11.47 -10.84
CA ILE A 128 8.19 -11.88 -12.24
C ILE A 128 9.37 -11.16 -12.91
N ILE A 129 9.93 -10.11 -12.31
CA ILE A 129 10.96 -9.25 -12.94
C ILE A 129 12.35 -9.78 -12.62
N LYS A 130 12.84 -10.78 -13.37
CA LYS A 130 14.13 -11.42 -13.09
C LYS A 130 15.28 -10.80 -13.88
N THR A 131 14.99 -10.27 -15.05
CA THR A 131 15.97 -9.77 -16.02
C THR A 131 15.55 -8.41 -16.60
N GLU A 132 16.47 -7.74 -17.30
CA GLU A 132 16.13 -6.54 -18.05
C GLU A 132 15.08 -6.82 -19.13
N GLU A 133 15.12 -7.99 -19.78
CA GLU A 133 14.14 -8.39 -20.79
C GLU A 133 12.73 -8.56 -20.20
N ASP A 134 12.63 -9.08 -18.97
CA ASP A 134 11.34 -9.17 -18.26
C ASP A 134 10.78 -7.78 -17.99
N LEU A 135 11.64 -6.83 -17.60
CA LEU A 135 11.24 -5.43 -17.36
C LEU A 135 10.83 -4.73 -18.66
N ASP A 136 11.56 -4.95 -19.76
CA ASP A 136 11.27 -4.32 -21.05
C ASP A 136 9.91 -4.79 -21.63
N LYS A 137 9.46 -5.99 -21.24
CA LYS A 137 8.14 -6.54 -21.61
C LYS A 137 7.04 -6.23 -20.59
N PHE A 138 7.40 -5.71 -19.42
CA PHE A 138 6.46 -5.45 -18.33
C PHE A 138 5.69 -4.16 -18.61
N MET A 139 4.36 -4.25 -18.53
CA MET A 139 3.49 -3.08 -18.56
C MET A 139 3.19 -2.66 -17.13
N PRO A 140 3.72 -1.52 -16.64
CA PRO A 140 3.39 -1.06 -15.30
C PRO A 140 1.95 -0.55 -15.22
N PRO A 141 1.39 -0.46 -13.99
CA PRO A 141 0.12 0.23 -13.77
C PRO A 141 0.09 1.63 -14.37
N ASP A 142 -1.00 1.98 -15.06
CA ASP A 142 -1.26 3.34 -15.50
C ASP A 142 -2.07 4.09 -14.43
N PRO A 143 -1.50 5.13 -13.79
CA PRO A 143 -2.20 5.94 -12.79
C PRO A 143 -3.49 6.59 -13.29
N GLU A 144 -3.64 6.84 -14.59
CA GLU A 144 -4.85 7.45 -15.16
C GLU A 144 -6.02 6.46 -15.25
N GLU A 145 -5.74 5.15 -15.25
CA GLU A 145 -6.78 4.10 -15.29
C GLU A 145 -7.26 3.68 -13.89
N ILE A 146 -6.59 4.15 -12.84
CA ILE A 146 -6.90 3.79 -11.45
C ILE A 146 -8.23 4.40 -11.01
N ASN A 147 -9.03 3.60 -10.32
CA ASN A 147 -10.21 4.10 -9.64
C ASN A 147 -9.87 4.70 -8.27
N TYR A 148 -9.97 6.02 -8.12
CA TYR A 148 -9.74 6.74 -6.87
C TYR A 148 -11.00 6.94 -6.02
N ASP A 149 -12.16 6.40 -6.41
CA ASP A 149 -13.41 6.46 -5.66
C ASP A 149 -13.24 6.01 -4.17
N LEU A 150 -12.24 5.16 -3.86
CA LEU A 150 -11.93 4.71 -2.49
C LEU A 150 -11.30 5.81 -1.64
N VAL A 151 -10.47 6.65 -2.26
CA VAL A 151 -9.88 7.85 -1.64
C VAL A 151 -11.01 8.83 -1.33
N ASP A 152 -11.86 9.12 -2.31
CA ASP A 152 -13.01 10.01 -2.15
C ASP A 152 -13.93 9.53 -1.02
N PHE A 153 -14.19 8.22 -0.98
CA PHE A 153 -14.96 7.61 0.10
C PHE A 153 -14.29 7.81 1.47
N ALA A 154 -12.99 7.56 1.59
CA ALA A 154 -12.27 7.68 2.85
C ALA A 154 -12.27 9.13 3.36
N VAL A 155 -12.01 10.10 2.50
CA VAL A 155 -12.03 11.54 2.81
C VAL A 155 -13.43 11.98 3.22
N LYS A 156 -14.46 11.58 2.47
CA LYS A 156 -15.86 11.89 2.79
C LYS A 156 -16.32 11.27 4.12
N ASP A 157 -15.94 10.03 4.41
CA ASP A 157 -16.30 9.33 5.64
C ASP A 157 -15.55 9.90 6.86
N ALA A 158 -14.34 10.44 6.65
CA ALA A 158 -13.56 11.12 7.67
C ALA A 158 -14.13 12.49 8.05
N GLY A 159 -14.56 13.26 7.04
CA GLY A 159 -15.00 14.64 7.22
C GLY A 159 -13.93 15.49 7.94
N GLU A 160 -14.36 16.27 8.92
CA GLU A 160 -13.45 17.06 9.77
C GLU A 160 -13.03 16.33 11.06
N GLU A 161 -13.55 15.11 11.29
CA GLU A 161 -13.29 14.38 12.52
C GLU A 161 -11.96 13.63 12.49
N TYR A 162 -11.66 12.94 11.39
CA TYR A 162 -10.46 12.11 11.25
C TYR A 162 -9.54 12.63 10.14
N PRO A 163 -8.21 12.52 10.30
CA PRO A 163 -7.30 12.68 9.20
C PRO A 163 -7.32 11.41 8.33
N VAL A 164 -7.12 11.57 7.02
CA VAL A 164 -6.93 10.44 6.09
C VAL A 164 -5.48 10.35 5.67
N PHE A 165 -4.89 9.18 5.88
CA PHE A 165 -3.53 8.86 5.48
C PHE A 165 -3.56 8.10 4.15
N GLY A 166 -2.93 8.66 3.12
CA GLY A 166 -2.67 8.01 1.85
C GLY A 166 -1.35 7.22 1.92
N CYS A 167 -1.44 5.90 1.99
CA CYS A 167 -0.28 5.03 2.04
C CYS A 167 0.23 4.68 0.64
N ILE A 168 1.52 4.86 0.40
CA ILE A 168 2.22 4.54 -0.86
C ILE A 168 3.46 3.70 -0.59
N HIS A 169 3.98 3.05 -1.63
CA HIS A 169 5.23 2.28 -1.59
C HIS A 169 6.09 2.64 -2.80
N LEU A 170 7.39 2.86 -2.60
CA LEU A 170 8.29 3.42 -3.60
C LEU A 170 9.46 2.49 -3.93
N ALA A 171 10.68 2.90 -3.56
CA ALA A 171 11.94 2.44 -4.10
C ALA A 171 12.60 1.35 -3.25
N GLY A 172 12.06 1.07 -2.06
CA GLY A 172 12.49 0.00 -1.18
C GLY A 172 11.70 -1.27 -1.42
N MET A 173 10.42 -1.29 -1.02
CA MET A 173 9.63 -2.52 -0.93
C MET A 173 9.32 -3.13 -2.29
N PHE A 174 8.72 -2.33 -3.17
CA PHE A 174 8.17 -2.83 -4.42
C PHE A 174 9.24 -3.43 -5.34
N PRO A 175 10.44 -2.84 -5.53
CA PRO A 175 11.48 -3.45 -6.34
C PRO A 175 11.83 -4.87 -5.90
N TYR A 176 12.02 -5.10 -4.60
CA TYR A 176 12.36 -6.46 -4.15
C TYR A 176 11.21 -7.44 -4.28
N LEU A 177 9.96 -7.01 -4.06
CA LEU A 177 8.80 -7.89 -4.26
C LEU A 177 8.63 -8.27 -5.73
N MET A 178 8.87 -7.34 -6.65
CA MET A 178 8.80 -7.56 -8.10
C MET A 178 9.94 -8.44 -8.62
N MET A 179 11.14 -8.33 -8.02
CA MET A 179 12.31 -9.10 -8.42
C MET A 179 12.37 -10.50 -7.79
N GLY A 180 11.48 -10.79 -6.84
CA GLY A 180 11.41 -12.09 -6.16
C GLY A 180 12.30 -12.22 -4.93
N GLY A 181 12.63 -11.11 -4.28
CA GLY A 181 13.23 -11.11 -2.96
C GLY A 181 14.21 -9.98 -2.72
N ILE A 182 14.35 -9.64 -1.43
CA ILE A 182 15.34 -8.67 -0.97
C ILE A 182 16.76 -9.13 -1.29
N ASP A 183 17.03 -10.43 -1.32
CA ASP A 183 18.31 -11.01 -1.76
C ASP A 183 18.57 -10.71 -3.24
N LYS A 184 17.59 -10.92 -4.12
CA LYS A 184 17.72 -10.66 -5.57
C LYS A 184 17.93 -9.19 -5.85
N PHE A 185 17.12 -8.33 -5.24
CA PHE A 185 17.28 -6.89 -5.37
C PHE A 185 18.61 -6.40 -4.81
N SER A 186 19.02 -6.92 -3.64
CA SER A 186 20.34 -6.61 -3.05
C SER A 186 21.47 -7.01 -3.98
N ILE A 187 21.45 -8.22 -4.55
CA ILE A 187 22.47 -8.66 -5.51
C ILE A 187 22.48 -7.76 -6.75
N ALA A 188 21.31 -7.43 -7.30
CA ALA A 188 21.20 -6.57 -8.48
C ALA A 188 21.76 -5.17 -8.24
N LEU A 189 21.54 -4.57 -7.06
CA LEU A 189 22.11 -3.26 -6.70
C LEU A 189 23.64 -3.19 -6.78
N TYR A 190 24.34 -4.33 -6.69
CA TYR A 190 25.80 -4.42 -6.81
C TYR A 190 26.28 -4.99 -8.16
N LEU A 191 25.67 -6.08 -8.62
CA LEU A 191 26.15 -6.82 -9.80
C LEU A 191 25.52 -6.34 -11.11
N ASN A 192 24.31 -5.76 -11.06
CA ASN A 192 23.66 -5.15 -12.22
C ASN A 192 22.89 -3.88 -11.82
N PRO A 193 23.60 -2.82 -11.38
CA PRO A 193 22.96 -1.61 -10.85
C PRO A 193 22.10 -0.89 -11.89
N ARG A 194 22.42 -1.01 -13.18
CA ARG A 194 21.62 -0.43 -14.28
C ARG A 194 20.22 -1.04 -14.30
N PHE A 195 20.11 -2.36 -14.16
CA PHE A 195 18.82 -3.03 -14.10
C PHE A 195 18.04 -2.64 -12.85
N ALA A 196 18.65 -2.68 -11.67
CA ALA A 196 18.00 -2.29 -10.42
C ALA A 196 17.49 -0.83 -10.48
N GLU A 197 18.28 0.08 -11.04
CA GLU A 197 17.91 1.49 -11.20
C GLU A 197 16.73 1.68 -12.17
N LYS A 198 16.66 0.90 -13.28
CA LYS A 198 15.49 0.92 -14.16
C LYS A 198 14.21 0.48 -13.44
N VAL A 199 14.28 -0.60 -12.63
CA VAL A 199 13.13 -1.08 -11.85
C VAL A 199 12.66 -0.01 -10.87
N ILE A 200 13.59 0.53 -10.08
CA ILE A 200 13.29 1.60 -9.09
C ILE A 200 12.67 2.81 -9.77
N LYS A 201 13.25 3.27 -10.89
CA LYS A 201 12.77 4.44 -11.61
C LYS A 201 11.35 4.23 -12.13
N MET A 202 11.07 3.07 -12.74
CA MET A 202 9.74 2.75 -13.25
C MET A 202 8.69 2.80 -12.13
N ILE A 203 8.97 2.17 -10.98
CA ILE A 203 8.05 2.16 -9.84
C ILE A 203 7.87 3.57 -9.29
N ALA A 204 8.96 4.30 -9.08
CA ALA A 204 8.92 5.66 -8.59
C ALA A 204 8.11 6.59 -9.49
N ASP A 205 8.28 6.51 -10.81
CA ASP A 205 7.57 7.36 -11.76
C ASP A 205 6.04 7.12 -11.73
N VAL A 206 5.62 5.88 -11.61
CA VAL A 206 4.20 5.51 -11.48
C VAL A 206 3.66 5.93 -10.12
N GLN A 207 4.37 5.60 -9.04
CA GLN A 207 3.91 5.87 -7.68
C GLN A 207 3.91 7.36 -7.32
N MET A 208 4.79 8.17 -7.93
CA MET A 208 4.71 9.64 -7.78
C MET A 208 3.39 10.19 -8.32
N LYS A 209 2.92 9.68 -9.46
CA LYS A 209 1.62 10.07 -10.02
C LYS A 209 0.46 9.56 -9.17
N ILE A 210 0.54 8.31 -8.67
CA ILE A 210 -0.46 7.77 -7.74
C ILE A 210 -0.53 8.61 -6.47
N ALA A 211 0.62 8.95 -5.88
CA ALA A 211 0.71 9.82 -4.71
C ALA A 211 0.08 11.19 -4.99
N LYS A 212 0.39 11.79 -6.15
CA LYS A 212 -0.22 13.07 -6.56
C LYS A 212 -1.75 12.97 -6.67
N ASN A 213 -2.27 11.92 -7.29
CA ASN A 213 -3.72 11.72 -7.43
C ASN A 213 -4.39 11.49 -6.07
N ILE A 214 -3.73 10.79 -5.15
CA ILE A 214 -4.21 10.63 -3.76
C ILE A 214 -4.22 11.98 -3.03
N ILE A 215 -3.17 12.82 -3.17
CA ILE A 215 -3.11 14.18 -2.61
C ILE A 215 -4.24 15.03 -3.17
N ASP A 216 -4.43 15.05 -4.49
CA ASP A 216 -5.48 15.81 -5.16
C ASP A 216 -6.89 15.34 -4.72
N GLY A 217 -7.02 14.06 -4.33
CA GLY A 217 -8.23 13.48 -3.73
C GLY A 217 -8.52 13.95 -2.30
N GLY A 218 -7.66 14.76 -1.69
CA GLY A 218 -7.92 15.44 -0.43
C GLY A 218 -7.51 14.68 0.84
N VAL A 219 -6.55 13.75 0.74
CA VAL A 219 -5.94 13.17 1.95
C VAL A 219 -5.17 14.22 2.74
N ASP A 220 -5.04 14.00 4.05
CA ASP A 220 -4.37 14.95 4.95
C ASP A 220 -2.87 14.67 5.10
N VAL A 221 -2.45 13.41 4.88
CA VAL A 221 -1.06 12.94 5.06
C VAL A 221 -0.72 11.91 4.00
N ILE A 222 0.49 12.00 3.41
CA ILE A 222 1.09 10.91 2.64
C ILE A 222 2.05 10.12 3.53
N TYR A 223 1.88 8.80 3.53
CA TYR A 223 2.66 7.86 4.33
C TYR A 223 3.38 6.86 3.39
N GLU A 224 4.69 6.95 3.33
CA GLU A 224 5.55 6.05 2.56
C GLU A 224 5.94 4.83 3.43
N SER A 225 5.75 3.61 2.93
CA SER A 225 5.85 2.36 3.72
C SER A 225 6.78 1.29 3.11
N ASP A 226 7.99 1.65 2.72
CA ASP A 226 8.89 0.76 1.97
C ASP A 226 9.55 -0.41 2.75
N ASP A 227 9.18 -0.65 4.01
CA ASP A 227 9.68 -1.78 4.82
C ASP A 227 11.22 -1.96 4.74
N ILE A 228 11.98 -0.86 4.85
CA ILE A 228 13.45 -0.84 4.70
C ILE A 228 14.23 -0.89 6.01
N ALA A 229 13.54 -1.00 7.15
CA ALA A 229 14.16 -0.95 8.48
C ALA A 229 14.70 -2.32 8.91
N GLY A 230 15.97 -2.37 9.33
CA GLY A 230 16.62 -3.53 9.94
C GLY A 230 17.05 -3.29 11.39
N LYS A 231 17.62 -4.32 12.01
CA LYS A 231 17.98 -4.31 13.45
C LYS A 231 18.93 -3.18 13.84
N ASP A 232 19.94 -2.94 13.01
CA ASP A 232 21.04 -2.01 13.30
C ASP A 232 21.03 -0.78 12.36
N GLY A 233 19.88 -0.51 11.73
CA GLY A 233 19.71 0.51 10.69
C GLY A 233 18.99 -0.03 9.45
N PRO A 234 18.95 0.71 8.34
CA PRO A 234 18.30 0.25 7.12
C PRO A 234 18.90 -1.04 6.57
N PHE A 235 18.11 -1.86 5.87
CA PHE A 235 18.59 -3.08 5.21
C PHE A 235 19.72 -2.81 4.21
N PHE A 236 19.66 -1.68 3.53
CA PHE A 236 20.65 -1.28 2.56
C PHE A 236 21.69 -0.35 3.21
N PRO A 237 23.00 -0.52 2.92
CA PRO A 237 24.02 0.40 3.38
C PRO A 237 23.73 1.83 2.94
N LEU A 238 24.06 2.83 3.76
CA LEU A 238 23.73 4.25 3.49
C LEU A 238 24.16 4.74 2.10
N ARG A 239 25.27 4.23 1.55
CA ARG A 239 25.71 4.52 0.17
C ARG A 239 24.64 4.13 -0.87
N ILE A 240 24.07 2.94 -0.72
CA ILE A 240 23.03 2.40 -1.60
C ILE A 240 21.73 3.16 -1.37
N SER A 241 21.34 3.35 -0.12
CA SER A 241 20.11 4.09 0.23
C SER A 241 20.12 5.51 -0.32
N LYS A 242 21.20 6.26 -0.13
CA LYS A 242 21.34 7.63 -0.65
C LYS A 242 21.31 7.69 -2.18
N LYS A 243 21.85 6.67 -2.85
CA LYS A 243 21.92 6.65 -4.31
C LYS A 243 20.59 6.26 -4.96
N TYR A 244 19.90 5.25 -4.42
CA TYR A 244 18.78 4.61 -5.11
C TYR A 244 17.44 4.74 -4.40
N ILE A 245 17.41 4.66 -3.06
CA ILE A 245 16.16 4.57 -2.29
C ILE A 245 15.65 5.96 -1.88
N TRP A 246 16.55 6.81 -1.39
CA TRP A 246 16.22 8.14 -0.89
C TRP A 246 15.74 9.13 -1.96
N PRO A 247 16.30 9.16 -3.20
CA PRO A 247 15.90 10.20 -4.15
C PRO A 247 14.40 10.16 -4.53
N PRO A 248 13.77 8.99 -4.78
CA PRO A 248 12.33 8.91 -4.96
C PRO A 248 11.52 9.38 -3.74
N ILE A 249 11.91 8.96 -2.53
CA ILE A 249 11.25 9.38 -1.28
C ILE A 249 11.31 10.90 -1.13
N LYS A 250 12.48 11.50 -1.33
CA LYS A 250 12.65 12.95 -1.27
C LYS A 250 11.76 13.68 -2.26
N LYS A 251 11.59 13.18 -3.49
CA LYS A 251 10.70 13.80 -4.48
C LYS A 251 9.24 13.81 -4.03
N VAL A 252 8.77 12.76 -3.37
CA VAL A 252 7.40 12.74 -2.83
C VAL A 252 7.26 13.72 -1.67
N VAL A 253 8.26 13.80 -0.78
CA VAL A 253 8.27 14.79 0.31
C VAL A 253 8.27 16.21 -0.25
N ASP A 254 9.08 16.50 -1.27
CA ASP A 254 9.16 17.83 -1.89
C ASP A 254 7.86 18.21 -2.66
N MET A 255 6.93 17.27 -2.87
CA MET A 255 5.61 17.49 -3.49
C MET A 255 4.51 17.82 -2.47
N CYS A 256 4.72 17.50 -1.19
CA CYS A 256 3.77 17.72 -0.10
C CYS A 256 4.02 19.07 0.60
#